data_AF-A0A5N5T3S4-F1
#
_entry.id   AF-A0A5N5T3S4-F1
#
_cell.length_a   1.000
_cell.length_b   1.000
_cell.length_c   1.000
_cell.angle_alpha   90.00
_cell.angle_beta   90.00
_cell.angle_gamma   90.00
#
_symmetry.space_group_name_H-M   'P 1'
#
loop_
_entity.id
_entity.type
_entity.pdbx_description
1 polymer ?
#
loop_
_entity_poly.entity_id
_entity_poly.type
_entity_poly.pdbx_seq_one_letter_code
_entity_poly.pdbx_strand_id
1 'polypeptide(L)'
;MDEIEKQFSLIDYILFTTLLGISFIIGIASACKGNKSPEEFLLGNRSLGPIPVAMSLLTSVISAINIVGYTSEVYSFGTQLSLVSVGCIFGIAFSILVVMPVIHPLKLTSIHEVS
;
A
#
# COMPACT_ATOMS: atom_id res chain seq x y z
N MET A 1 12.76 39.78 -17.61
CA MET A 1 12.76 38.49 -18.32
C MET A 1 13.66 37.60 -17.48
N ASP A 2 13.25 37.37 -16.23
CA ASP A 2 14.09 36.88 -15.12
C ASP A 2 13.06 36.25 -14.15
N GLU A 3 12.78 34.95 -14.19
CA GLU A 3 13.48 33.90 -13.45
C GLU A 3 12.86 32.57 -13.90
N ILE A 4 13.01 32.20 -15.17
CA ILE A 4 12.69 30.84 -15.65
C ILE A 4 13.94 29.98 -15.45
N GLU A 5 14.37 29.83 -14.20
CA GLU A 5 15.38 28.82 -13.81
C GLU A 5 15.32 28.52 -12.30
N LYS A 6 14.11 28.30 -11.75
CA LYS A 6 14.01 27.39 -10.60
C LYS A 6 14.23 25.98 -11.11
N GLN A 7 15.49 25.66 -11.42
CA GLN A 7 15.96 24.29 -11.42
C GLN A 7 15.45 23.63 -10.12
N PHE A 8 14.94 22.40 -10.23
CA PHE A 8 14.43 21.60 -9.12
C PHE A 8 15.10 21.99 -7.80
N SER A 9 14.29 22.38 -6.80
CA SER A 9 14.81 22.85 -5.52
C SER A 9 15.75 21.78 -4.95
N LEU A 10 16.87 22.19 -4.37
CA LEU A 10 17.79 21.28 -3.66
C LEU A 10 17.04 20.35 -2.69
N ILE A 11 15.91 20.83 -2.15
CA ILE A 11 15.01 20.09 -1.26
C ILE A 11 14.39 18.87 -1.95
N ASP A 12 13.93 19.01 -3.20
CA ASP A 12 13.29 17.92 -3.95
C ASP A 12 14.30 16.79 -4.22
N TYR A 13 15.55 17.17 -4.54
CA TYR A 13 16.63 16.22 -4.74
C TYR A 13 17.01 15.49 -3.44
N ILE A 14 17.11 16.21 -2.32
CA ILE A 14 17.38 15.60 -1.01
C ILE A 14 16.27 14.61 -0.62
N LEU A 15 15.00 14.97 -0.82
CA LEU A 15 13.88 14.08 -0.51
C LEU A 15 13.88 12.84 -1.39
N PHE A 16 14.09 13.00 -2.71
CA PHE A 16 14.13 11.89 -3.65
C PHE A 16 15.26 10.91 -3.34
N THR A 17 16.48 11.43 -3.14
CA THR A 17 17.66 10.61 -2.81
C THR A 17 17.53 9.93 -1.46
N THR A 18 17.00 10.61 -0.45
CA THR A 18 16.78 10.02 0.89
C THR A 18 15.72 8.92 0.84
N LEU A 19 14.58 9.16 0.19
CA LEU A 19 13.51 8.17 0.04
C LEU A 19 14.02 6.92 -0.69
N LEU A 20 14.72 7.11 -1.80
CA LEU A 20 15.29 6.02 -2.59
C LEU A 20 16.37 5.27 -1.80
N GLY A 21 17.23 6.01 -1.08
CA GLY A 21 18.25 5.44 -0.20
C GLY A 21 17.64 4.55 0.89
N ILE A 22 16.61 5.02 1.59
CA ILE A 22 15.91 4.23 2.62
C ILE A 22 15.27 2.99 2.00
N SER A 23 14.57 3.12 0.87
CA SER A 23 13.94 1.99 0.18
C SER A 23 14.98 0.94 -0.24
N PHE A 24 16.11 1.40 -0.77
CA PHE A 24 17.23 0.54 -1.18
C PHE A 24 17.88 -0.17 0.01
N ILE A 25 18.09 0.52 1.13
CA ILE A 25 18.63 -0.07 2.36
C ILE A 25 17.70 -1.15 2.91
N ILE A 26 16.39 -0.91 2.94
CA ILE A 26 15.41 -1.93 3.38
C ILE A 26 15.41 -3.13 2.42
N GLY A 27 15.49 -2.88 1.10
CA GLY A 27 15.60 -3.92 0.08
C GLY A 27 16.85 -4.78 0.26
N ILE A 28 18.02 -4.17 0.45
CA ILE A 28 19.28 -4.87 0.71
C ILE A 28 19.22 -5.62 2.04
N ALA A 29 18.71 -5.00 3.11
CA ALA A 29 18.58 -5.66 4.40
C ALA A 29 17.70 -6.92 4.31
N SER A 30 16.59 -6.85 3.57
CA SER A 30 15.73 -8.01 3.30
C SER A 30 16.42 -9.07 2.44
N ALA A 31 17.18 -8.66 1.42
CA ALA A 31 17.92 -9.56 0.54
C ALA A 31 19.07 -10.28 1.27
N CYS A 32 19.88 -9.56 2.05
CA CYS A 32 20.97 -10.12 2.85
C CYS A 32 20.48 -11.01 3.98
N LYS A 33 19.26 -10.76 4.52
CA LYS A 33 18.67 -11.59 5.58
C LYS A 33 18.17 -12.95 5.08
N GLY A 34 18.17 -13.19 3.76
CA GLY A 34 18.04 -14.53 3.15
C GLY A 34 16.87 -15.34 3.69
N ASN A 35 15.65 -15.05 3.21
CA ASN A 35 14.47 -15.84 3.57
C ASN A 35 14.62 -17.27 3.01
N LYS A 36 14.50 -18.28 3.88
CA LYS A 36 14.89 -19.67 3.58
C LYS A 36 13.80 -20.45 2.84
N SER A 37 12.61 -19.89 2.68
CA SER A 37 11.50 -20.47 1.91
C SER A 37 10.59 -19.37 1.34
N PRO A 38 10.03 -19.53 0.12
CA PRO A 38 9.04 -18.59 -0.44
C PRO A 38 7.80 -18.43 0.46
N GLU A 39 7.45 -19.45 1.24
CA GLU A 39 6.36 -19.39 2.21
C GLU A 39 6.66 -18.43 3.37
N GLU A 40 7.91 -18.36 3.84
CA GLU A 40 8.30 -17.41 4.90
C GLU A 40 8.30 -15.97 4.40
N PHE A 41 8.64 -15.76 3.13
CA PHE A 41 8.63 -14.45 2.49
C PHE A 41 7.20 -13.95 2.22
N LEU A 42 6.31 -14.83 1.76
CA LEU A 42 4.92 -14.48 1.43
C LEU A 42 4.01 -14.44 2.66
N LEU A 43 4.23 -15.30 3.66
CA LEU A 43 3.37 -15.42 4.85
C LEU A 43 3.94 -14.71 6.09
N GLY A 44 5.15 -14.12 6.00
CA GLY A 44 5.76 -13.38 7.10
C GLY A 44 5.81 -14.18 8.40
N ASN A 45 6.20 -15.46 8.30
CA ASN A 45 6.30 -16.38 9.44
C ASN A 45 4.98 -16.60 10.22
N ARG A 46 3.79 -16.30 9.66
CA ARG A 46 2.47 -16.37 10.35
C ARG A 46 2.41 -15.63 11.71
N SER A 47 3.40 -14.80 12.00
CA SER A 47 3.63 -14.12 13.28
C SER A 47 3.38 -12.61 13.17
N LEU A 48 3.05 -12.11 11.97
CA LEU A 48 2.66 -10.72 11.79
C LEU A 48 1.32 -10.51 12.49
N GLY A 49 1.35 -9.76 13.59
CA GLY A 49 0.15 -9.39 14.32
C GLY A 49 -0.86 -8.63 13.44
N PRO A 50 -2.09 -8.42 13.93
CA PRO A 50 -3.16 -7.78 13.14
C PRO A 50 -2.79 -6.36 12.68
N ILE A 51 -1.98 -5.64 13.46
CA ILE A 51 -1.57 -4.25 13.18
C ILE A 51 -0.64 -4.14 11.96
N PRO A 52 0.51 -4.85 11.88
CA PRO A 52 1.39 -4.77 10.70
C PRO A 52 0.72 -5.32 9.42
N VAL A 53 -0.19 -6.29 9.55
CA VAL A 53 -0.97 -6.79 8.42
C VAL A 53 -1.91 -5.70 7.89
N ALA A 54 -2.67 -5.03 8.77
CA ALA A 54 -3.53 -3.92 8.37
C ALA A 54 -2.74 -2.79 7.71
N MET A 55 -1.57 -2.42 8.26
CA MET A 55 -0.71 -1.39 7.66
C MET A 55 -0.22 -1.76 6.25
N SER A 56 0.13 -3.04 6.03
CA SER A 56 0.55 -3.53 4.71
C SER A 56 -0.60 -3.51 3.70
N LEU A 57 -1.81 -3.90 4.14
CA LEU A 57 -3.01 -3.86 3.31
C LEU A 57 -3.39 -2.42 2.92
N LEU A 58 -3.36 -1.49 3.88
CA LEU A 58 -3.60 -0.06 3.61
C LEU A 58 -2.59 0.48 2.59
N THR A 59 -1.32 0.13 2.76
CA THR A 59 -0.25 0.51 1.83
C THR A 59 -0.51 -0.04 0.42
N SER A 60 -1.06 -1.25 0.30
CA SER A 60 -1.38 -1.85 -1.00
C SER A 60 -2.57 -1.20 -1.72
N VAL A 61 -3.51 -0.58 -0.98
CA VAL A 61 -4.68 0.09 -1.56
C VAL A 61 -4.36 1.51 -2.02
N ILE A 62 -3.42 2.17 -1.35
CA ILE A 62 -3.04 3.55 -1.66
C ILE A 62 -2.10 3.58 -2.86
N SER A 63 -2.45 4.38 -3.87
CA SER A 63 -1.64 4.60 -5.08
C SER A 63 -1.57 6.09 -5.42
N ALA A 64 -0.47 6.52 -6.04
CA ALA A 64 -0.29 7.90 -6.49
C ALA A 64 -1.40 8.36 -7.44
N ILE A 65 -1.86 7.46 -8.31
CA ILE A 65 -2.94 7.73 -9.28
C ILE A 65 -4.24 8.07 -8.54
N ASN A 66 -4.56 7.31 -7.48
CA ASN A 66 -5.75 7.57 -6.66
C ASN A 66 -5.68 8.96 -6.03
N ILE A 67 -4.55 9.35 -5.44
CA ILE A 67 -4.41 10.65 -4.77
C ILE A 67 -4.62 11.82 -5.75
N VAL A 68 -4.00 11.75 -6.93
CA VAL A 68 -4.18 12.77 -7.98
C VAL A 68 -5.59 12.74 -8.56
N GLY A 69 -6.17 11.55 -8.74
CA GLY A 69 -7.55 11.38 -9.20
C GLY A 69 -8.57 11.99 -8.25
N TYR A 70 -8.49 11.67 -6.95
CA TYR A 70 -9.38 12.22 -5.92
C TYR A 70 -9.33 13.75 -5.87
N THR A 71 -8.13 14.34 -5.97
CA THR A 71 -7.98 15.80 -5.95
C THR A 71 -8.50 16.45 -7.23
N SER A 72 -8.24 15.86 -8.41
CA SER A 72 -8.76 16.33 -9.70
C SER A 72 -10.28 16.27 -9.78
N GLU A 73 -10.89 15.21 -9.25
CA GLU A 73 -12.34 15.04 -9.24
C GLU A 73 -13.03 15.96 -8.25
N VAL A 74 -12.49 16.14 -7.04
CA VAL A 74 -13.02 17.10 -6.06
C VAL A 74 -12.94 18.53 -6.59
N TYR A 75 -11.88 18.86 -7.33
CA TYR A 75 -11.73 20.18 -7.96
C TYR A 75 -12.75 20.43 -9.08
N SER A 76 -13.17 19.39 -9.80
CA SER A 76 -14.06 19.52 -10.96
C SER A 76 -15.55 19.33 -10.65
N PHE A 77 -15.89 18.39 -9.75
CA PHE A 77 -17.26 17.94 -9.49
C PHE A 77 -17.69 18.09 -8.01
N GLY A 78 -16.81 18.59 -7.14
CA GLY A 78 -17.13 18.80 -5.72
C GLY A 78 -17.15 17.51 -4.89
N THR A 79 -18.05 17.42 -3.91
CA THR A 79 -18.05 16.36 -2.87
C THR A 79 -18.72 15.04 -3.24
N GLN A 80 -19.17 14.86 -4.50
CA GLN A 80 -19.89 13.64 -4.92
C GLN A 80 -19.06 12.36 -4.73
N LEU A 81 -17.75 12.46 -4.91
CA LEU A 81 -16.82 11.35 -4.73
C LEU A 81 -16.68 10.89 -3.27
N SER A 82 -17.04 11.75 -2.30
CA SER A 82 -16.99 11.39 -0.88
C SER A 82 -17.94 10.24 -0.52
N LEU A 83 -18.98 9.98 -1.33
CA LEU A 83 -19.87 8.83 -1.16
C LEU A 83 -19.16 7.50 -1.44
N VAL A 84 -18.18 7.49 -2.34
CA VAL A 84 -17.35 6.30 -2.61
C VAL A 84 -16.56 5.92 -1.37
N SER A 85 -15.98 6.90 -0.67
CA SER A 85 -15.26 6.67 0.59
C SER A 85 -16.14 6.00 1.66
N VAL A 86 -17.40 6.43 1.78
CA VAL A 86 -18.39 5.82 2.69
C VAL A 86 -18.68 4.38 2.25
N GLY A 87 -18.91 4.14 0.96
CA GLY A 87 -19.12 2.81 0.40
C GLY A 87 -17.94 1.86 0.64
N CYS A 88 -16.70 2.36 0.51
CA CYS A 88 -15.50 1.59 0.82
C CYS A 88 -15.42 1.20 2.29
N ILE A 89 -15.81 2.06 3.23
CA ILE A 89 -15.85 1.72 4.66
C ILE A 89 -16.85 0.60 4.92
N PHE A 90 -18.04 0.67 4.34
CA PHE A 90 -19.03 -0.41 4.44
C PHE A 90 -18.56 -1.70 3.77
N GLY A 91 -17.89 -1.61 2.62
CA GLY A 91 -17.33 -2.77 1.92
C GLY A 91 -16.21 -3.45 2.70
N ILE A 92 -15.34 -2.69 3.37
CA ILE A 92 -14.30 -3.21 4.25
C ILE A 92 -14.93 -3.88 5.48
N ALA A 93 -15.92 -3.25 6.11
CA ALA A 93 -16.64 -3.83 7.23
C ALA A 93 -17.34 -5.15 6.85
N PHE A 94 -17.97 -5.18 5.67
CA PHE A 94 -18.59 -6.40 5.12
C PHE A 94 -17.54 -7.48 4.81
N SER A 95 -16.41 -7.10 4.22
CA SER A 95 -15.30 -8.03 3.94
C SER A 95 -14.73 -8.65 5.21
N ILE A 96 -14.53 -7.87 6.27
CA ILE A 96 -14.08 -8.40 7.57
C ILE A 96 -15.11 -9.38 8.15
N LEU A 97 -16.41 -9.08 8.04
CA LEU A 97 -17.46 -9.93 8.59
C LEU A 97 -17.76 -11.19 7.76
N VAL A 98 -17.50 -11.18 6.45
CA VAL A 98 -17.88 -12.29 5.54
C VAL A 98 -16.67 -13.02 4.98
N VAL A 99 -15.64 -12.29 4.53
CA VAL A 99 -14.44 -12.87 3.92
C VAL A 99 -13.51 -13.45 4.99
N MET A 100 -13.34 -12.78 6.13
CA MET A 100 -12.47 -13.27 7.21
C MET A 100 -12.91 -14.62 7.80
N PRO A 101 -14.20 -14.86 8.15
CA PRO A 101 -14.62 -16.18 8.64
C PRO A 101 -14.61 -17.28 7.57
N VAL A 102 -14.65 -16.92 6.28
CA VAL A 102 -14.60 -17.87 5.16
C VAL A 102 -13.16 -18.28 4.82
N ILE A 103 -12.19 -17.37 4.87
CA ILE A 103 -10.80 -17.66 4.49
C ILE A 103 -9.97 -18.20 5.67
N HIS A 104 -10.27 -17.80 6.91
CA HIS A 104 -9.56 -18.24 8.11
C HIS A 104 -9.54 -19.78 8.34
N PRO A 105 -10.62 -20.55 8.11
CA PRO A 105 -10.59 -22.01 8.24
C PRO A 105 -9.90 -22.71 7.07
N LEU A 106 -9.73 -22.06 5.91
CA LEU A 106 -9.26 -22.70 4.69
C LEU A 106 -7.73 -22.86 4.62
N LYS A 107 -6.94 -22.17 5.46
CA LYS A 107 -5.46 -22.26 5.50
C LYS A 107 -4.76 -22.08 4.13
N LEU A 108 -5.45 -21.60 3.10
CA LEU A 108 -4.91 -21.44 1.75
C LEU A 108 -3.92 -20.30 1.73
N THR A 109 -2.76 -20.57 1.13
CA THR A 109 -1.64 -19.62 1.05
C THR A 109 -1.80 -18.65 -0.14
N SER A 110 -2.77 -18.93 -1.02
CA SER A 110 -3.11 -18.12 -2.18
C SER A 110 -4.57 -18.34 -2.60
N ILE A 111 -5.22 -17.32 -3.16
CA ILE A 111 -6.57 -17.41 -3.74
C ILE A 111 -6.59 -18.35 -4.98
N HIS A 112 -5.41 -18.68 -5.52
CA HIS A 112 -5.21 -19.50 -6.71
C HIS A 112 -4.64 -20.89 -6.43
N GLU A 113 -4.75 -21.40 -5.19
CA GLU A 113 -4.38 -22.79 -4.89
C GLU A 113 -5.48 -23.73 -5.45
N VAL A 114 -5.48 -23.90 -6.77
CA VAL A 114 -6.26 -24.93 -7.46
C VAL A 114 -5.41 -26.20 -7.46
N SER A 115 -6.01 -27.26 -6.92
CA SER A 115 -5.63 -28.68 -6.88
C SER A 115 -4.50 -29.17 -7.78
#